data_AF-A0A956L0F6-F1
#
_entry.id   AF-A0A956L0F6-F1
#
_cell.length_a   1.000
_cell.length_b   1.000
_cell.length_c   1.000
_cell.angle_alpha   90.00
_cell.angle_beta   90.00
_cell.angle_gamma   90.00
#
_symmetry.space_group_name_H-M   'P 1'
#
loop_
_entity.id
_entity.type
_entity.pdbx_description
1 polymer ?
#
loop_
_entity_poly.entity_id
_entity_poly.type
_entity_poly.pdbx_seq_one_letter_code
_entity_poly.pdbx_strand_id
1 'polypeptide(L)'
;MHTDHRRSRRRAGSGLGLLAALCLLTPREAEAGEPRSKVLLNGELVQVTFNDGDSFRVLVGDLKGAKARLYGYNTLESYGPVHQWGTWTEKEMYVLAKMATLHARRGVWECETDGATDTYGRILVSCPGLAEDLVRRGMAHVLTVDDSPGDAKLVEAQREAIEARRGIWAHGVPDFILTSLHSVEEDTTGKGTYNRLVSSVDGHTLTWKHTNRYSECDKVCFQNYPVDPARVDEVMAALRADTAVASIVEPLDDQTLRKVVTDFAKYRLVDREVPKEVRQELVEHLLGYAEQGRFGTAEGEATACMVHVDFKRRFGTGRAACLK
;
A
#
# COMPACT_ATOMS: atom_id res chain seq x y z
N MET A 1 70.68 22.72 72.09
CA MET A 1 71.36 21.77 71.18
C MET A 1 70.59 21.75 69.86
N HIS A 2 71.34 21.93 68.76
CA HIS A 2 70.94 21.85 67.33
C HIS A 2 70.07 22.97 66.74
N THR A 3 70.78 23.98 66.20
CA THR A 3 70.82 24.44 64.79
C THR A 3 69.91 23.66 63.79
N ASP A 4 69.29 24.20 62.74
CA ASP A 4 69.80 25.21 61.82
C ASP A 4 68.74 25.72 60.79
N HIS A 5 69.00 26.94 60.30
CA HIS A 5 68.85 27.48 58.93
C HIS A 5 67.54 27.50 58.07
N ARG A 6 67.12 28.77 57.81
CA ARG A 6 67.14 29.51 56.51
C ARG A 6 65.89 29.63 55.60
N ARG A 7 65.69 30.92 55.25
CA ARG A 7 65.30 31.54 53.94
C ARG A 7 63.83 31.44 53.53
N SER A 8 63.10 32.56 53.50
CA SER A 8 63.04 33.58 52.42
C SER A 8 62.41 33.07 51.13
N ARG A 9 61.22 33.59 50.79
CA ARG A 9 60.99 34.42 49.59
C ARG A 9 59.52 34.88 49.46
N ARG A 10 59.40 36.15 49.08
CA ARG A 10 58.20 36.84 48.57
C ARG A 10 57.60 36.10 47.37
N ARG A 11 56.29 36.22 47.16
CA ARG A 11 55.70 36.73 45.90
C ARG A 11 54.20 36.99 46.04
N ALA A 12 53.84 38.24 45.72
CA ALA A 12 52.50 38.65 45.35
C ALA A 12 52.11 37.98 44.03
N GLY A 13 50.84 37.59 43.90
CA GLY A 13 50.25 37.08 42.66
C GLY A 13 48.85 37.65 42.51
N SER A 14 48.75 38.69 41.70
CA SER A 14 47.51 39.28 41.20
C SER A 14 46.74 38.25 40.38
N GLY A 15 45.53 37.87 40.84
CA GLY A 15 44.58 37.08 40.07
C GLY A 15 43.76 37.97 39.16
N LEU A 16 44.13 38.00 37.87
CA LEU A 16 43.37 38.59 36.78
C LEU A 16 42.00 37.91 36.66
N GLY A 17 40.93 38.71 36.60
CA GLY A 17 39.60 38.24 36.24
C GLY A 17 39.53 37.81 34.78
N LEU A 18 39.01 36.61 34.54
CA LEU A 18 38.57 36.18 33.22
C LEU A 18 37.05 35.94 33.30
N LEU A 19 36.29 36.97 32.93
CA LEU A 19 34.86 36.85 32.65
C LEU A 19 34.72 36.06 31.35
N ALA A 20 34.55 34.74 31.47
CA ALA A 20 34.13 33.90 30.36
C ALA A 20 32.67 34.21 30.06
N ALA A 21 32.43 35.07 29.07
CA ALA A 21 31.13 35.22 28.45
C ALA A 21 30.78 33.91 27.71
N LEU A 22 30.11 33.00 28.43
CA LEU A 22 29.40 31.87 27.81
C LEU A 22 28.30 32.48 26.93
N CYS A 23 28.59 32.60 25.63
CA CYS A 23 27.54 32.72 24.62
C CYS A 23 26.67 31.46 24.72
N LEU A 24 25.54 31.59 25.43
CA LEU A 24 24.42 30.66 25.39
C LEU A 24 23.88 30.67 23.96
N LEU A 25 24.50 29.86 23.09
CA LEU A 25 23.91 29.42 21.84
C LEU A 25 22.72 28.54 22.22
N THR A 26 21.56 29.16 22.46
CA THR A 26 20.30 28.45 22.45
C THR A 26 20.22 27.75 21.08
N PRO A 27 20.14 26.41 21.01
CA PRO A 27 19.89 25.74 19.75
C PRO A 27 18.56 26.27 19.24
N ARG A 28 18.61 27.11 18.21
CA ARG A 28 17.44 27.41 17.41
C ARG A 28 17.07 26.06 16.82
N GLU A 29 15.96 25.48 17.26
CA GLU A 29 15.34 24.37 16.54
C GLU A 29 15.20 24.86 15.10
N ALA A 30 16.09 24.38 14.24
CA ALA A 30 15.88 24.52 12.82
C ALA A 30 14.60 23.75 12.57
N GLU A 31 13.50 24.47 12.37
CA GLU A 31 12.27 23.92 11.85
C GLU A 31 12.69 23.19 10.57
N ALA A 32 12.78 21.86 10.65
CA ALA A 32 13.31 21.06 9.56
C ALA A 32 12.34 21.22 8.40
N GLY A 33 12.70 22.07 7.43
CA GLY A 33 11.86 22.33 6.26
C GLY A 33 11.56 21.03 5.54
N GLU A 34 10.39 20.96 4.90
CA GLU A 34 9.98 19.76 4.16
C GLU A 34 11.09 19.31 3.19
N PRO A 35 11.45 18.01 3.20
CA PRO A 35 12.54 17.51 2.37
C PRO A 35 12.20 17.69 0.90
N ARG A 36 12.94 18.57 0.23
CA ARG A 36 12.73 18.88 -1.18
C ARG A 36 13.42 17.85 -2.07
N SER A 37 12.68 17.31 -3.02
CA SER A 37 13.16 16.41 -4.07
C SER A 37 13.00 17.08 -5.44
N LYS A 38 13.59 16.50 -6.48
CA LYS A 38 13.49 17.01 -7.86
C LYS A 38 12.89 15.95 -8.77
N VAL A 39 11.98 16.38 -9.65
CA VAL A 39 11.47 15.58 -10.76
C VAL A 39 11.58 16.39 -12.04
N LEU A 40 11.81 15.73 -13.17
CA LEU A 40 11.67 16.33 -14.49
C LEU A 40 10.24 16.08 -14.94
N LEU A 41 9.33 17.03 -14.72
CA LEU A 41 7.91 16.93 -15.05
C LEU A 41 7.64 17.62 -16.39
N ASN A 42 7.20 16.86 -17.40
CA ASN A 42 7.03 17.34 -18.77
C ASN A 42 8.30 18.02 -19.33
N GLY A 43 9.48 17.49 -18.98
CA GLY A 43 10.78 18.02 -19.35
C GLY A 43 11.30 19.18 -18.49
N GLU A 44 10.51 19.70 -17.56
CA GLU A 44 10.91 20.80 -16.67
C GLU A 44 11.35 20.31 -15.29
N LEU A 45 12.45 20.87 -14.76
CA LEU A 45 12.93 20.51 -13.43
C LEU A 45 12.09 21.19 -12.33
N VAL A 46 11.25 20.42 -11.67
CA VAL A 46 10.29 20.88 -10.65
C VAL A 46 10.72 20.42 -9.25
N GLN A 47 10.59 21.31 -8.25
CA GLN A 47 10.75 20.95 -6.84
C GLN A 47 9.46 20.33 -6.30
N VAL A 48 9.59 19.17 -5.66
CA VAL A 48 8.46 18.43 -5.08
C VAL A 48 8.79 17.95 -3.66
N THR A 49 7.76 17.54 -2.92
CA THR A 49 7.89 16.80 -1.66
C THR A 49 7.12 15.50 -1.77
N PHE A 50 7.80 14.36 -1.65
CA PHE A 50 7.16 13.05 -1.66
C PHE A 50 6.50 12.79 -0.29
N ASN A 51 5.21 12.48 -0.29
CA ASN A 51 4.47 12.13 0.92
C ASN A 51 4.68 10.66 1.29
N ASP A 52 4.74 9.82 0.26
CA ASP A 52 5.02 8.38 0.27
C ASP A 52 5.81 8.03 -1.01
N GLY A 53 5.92 6.75 -1.36
CA GLY A 53 6.69 6.34 -2.53
C GLY A 53 5.96 6.51 -3.87
N ASP A 54 4.67 6.81 -3.89
CA ASP A 54 3.86 6.92 -5.11
C ASP A 54 3.03 8.22 -5.20
N SER A 55 3.29 9.19 -4.31
CA SER A 55 2.60 10.48 -4.29
C SER A 55 3.54 11.60 -3.86
N PHE A 56 3.45 12.74 -4.55
CA PHE A 56 4.19 13.95 -4.17
C PHE A 56 3.32 15.20 -4.24
N ARG A 57 3.78 16.30 -3.65
CA ARG A 57 3.22 17.64 -3.84
C ARG A 57 4.21 18.53 -4.58
N VAL A 58 3.72 19.28 -5.55
CA VAL A 58 4.50 20.26 -6.31
C VAL A 58 4.69 21.55 -5.49
N LEU A 59 5.92 22.04 -5.37
CA LEU A 59 6.27 23.19 -4.53
C LEU A 59 6.44 24.51 -5.30
N VAL A 60 6.72 24.42 -6.60
CA VAL A 60 7.07 25.56 -7.48
C VAL A 60 6.53 25.33 -8.89
N GLY A 61 6.53 26.39 -9.72
CA GLY A 61 6.03 26.34 -11.10
C GLY A 61 4.51 26.42 -11.20
N ASP A 62 3.99 26.18 -12.41
CA ASP A 62 2.57 26.37 -12.74
C ASP A 62 1.64 25.41 -11.99
N LEU A 63 2.15 24.21 -11.66
CA LEU A 63 1.43 23.20 -10.88
C LEU A 63 1.64 23.36 -9.37
N LYS A 64 2.16 24.49 -8.87
CA LYS A 64 2.43 24.70 -7.44
C LYS A 64 1.19 24.41 -6.59
N GLY A 65 1.40 23.58 -5.56
CA GLY A 65 0.36 23.15 -4.63
C GLY A 65 -0.41 21.92 -5.09
N ALA A 66 -0.30 21.50 -6.35
CA ALA A 66 -0.93 20.28 -6.84
C ALA A 66 -0.41 19.05 -6.07
N LYS A 67 -1.33 18.14 -5.76
CA LYS A 67 -1.02 16.80 -5.26
C LYS A 67 -0.95 15.87 -6.47
N ALA A 68 0.11 15.11 -6.59
CA ALA A 68 0.29 14.11 -7.64
C ALA A 68 0.09 12.70 -7.09
N ARG A 69 -0.59 11.86 -7.85
CA ARG A 69 -0.62 10.41 -7.70
C ARG A 69 0.14 9.80 -8.87
N LEU A 70 1.17 9.02 -8.57
CA LEU A 70 1.89 8.26 -9.56
C LEU A 70 1.08 7.01 -9.89
N TYR A 71 0.83 6.77 -11.17
CA TYR A 71 0.02 5.64 -11.62
C TYR A 71 0.87 4.49 -12.17
N GLY A 72 0.27 3.31 -12.30
CA GLY A 72 0.91 2.07 -12.76
C GLY A 72 1.52 1.21 -11.65
N TYR A 73 1.70 1.77 -10.45
CA TYR A 73 2.16 1.04 -9.28
C TYR A 73 1.57 1.63 -8.00
N ASN A 74 1.79 0.93 -6.90
CA ASN A 74 1.43 1.37 -5.56
C ASN A 74 2.51 0.95 -4.57
N THR A 75 2.84 1.85 -3.65
CA THR A 75 3.65 1.52 -2.47
C THR A 75 2.74 1.20 -1.29
N LEU A 76 3.30 0.52 -0.29
CA LEU A 76 2.57 0.31 0.96
C LEU A 76 2.23 1.64 1.63
N GLU A 77 1.10 1.67 2.32
CA GLU A 77 0.63 2.86 3.01
C GLU A 77 1.66 3.36 4.02
N SER A 78 2.05 4.64 3.88
CA SER A 78 3.11 5.24 4.69
C SER A 78 2.59 6.05 5.88
N TYR A 79 1.28 5.99 6.16
CA TYR A 79 0.69 6.66 7.32
C TYR A 79 0.75 5.83 8.62
N GLY A 80 1.23 4.59 8.57
CA GLY A 80 1.51 3.78 9.75
C GLY A 80 1.70 2.29 9.45
N PRO A 81 2.01 1.47 10.47
CA PRO A 81 2.09 0.02 10.38
C PRO A 81 0.71 -0.60 10.20
N VAL A 82 0.22 -0.60 8.96
CA VAL A 82 -1.12 -1.13 8.65
C VAL A 82 -1.12 -2.44 7.88
N HIS A 83 -0.11 -2.71 7.04
CA HIS A 83 -0.11 -3.92 6.21
C HIS A 83 0.57 -5.09 6.91
N GLN A 84 0.09 -6.30 6.68
CA GLN A 84 0.73 -7.53 7.12
C GLN A 84 0.46 -8.70 6.17
N TRP A 85 1.46 -9.53 5.89
CA TRP A 85 1.27 -10.87 5.34
C TRP A 85 2.47 -11.78 5.62
N GLY A 86 2.25 -13.09 5.47
CA GLY A 86 3.27 -14.09 5.78
C GLY A 86 3.80 -13.90 7.20
N THR A 87 5.12 -13.89 7.35
CA THR A 87 5.77 -13.65 8.66
C THR A 87 6.22 -12.20 8.88
N TRP A 88 5.81 -11.25 8.02
CA TRP A 88 6.07 -9.84 8.28
C TRP A 88 5.26 -9.35 9.49
N THR A 89 5.85 -8.45 10.28
CA THR A 89 5.11 -7.58 11.20
C THR A 89 4.70 -6.29 10.49
N GLU A 90 3.64 -5.64 10.98
CA GLU A 90 3.16 -4.38 10.41
C GLU A 90 4.23 -3.26 10.45
N LYS A 91 5.09 -3.27 11.47
CA LYS A 91 6.19 -2.30 11.62
C LYS A 91 7.30 -2.52 10.60
N GLU A 92 7.64 -3.76 10.28
CA GLU A 92 8.64 -4.04 9.24
C GLU A 92 8.13 -3.63 7.86
N MET A 93 6.86 -3.92 7.57
CA MET A 93 6.23 -3.46 6.33
C MET A 93 6.16 -1.93 6.24
N TYR A 94 5.92 -1.26 7.37
CA TYR A 94 6.00 0.20 7.46
C TYR A 94 7.39 0.74 7.16
N VAL A 95 8.45 0.07 7.62
CA VAL A 95 9.83 0.43 7.25
C VAL A 95 10.03 0.33 5.75
N LEU A 96 9.52 -0.71 5.09
CA LEU A 96 9.57 -0.84 3.62
C LEU A 96 8.85 0.31 2.91
N ALA A 97 7.66 0.71 3.39
CA ALA A 97 6.93 1.88 2.89
C ALA A 97 7.78 3.18 2.99
N LYS A 98 8.49 3.35 4.12
CA LYS A 98 9.38 4.50 4.33
C LYS A 98 10.66 4.43 3.50
N MET A 99 11.18 3.24 3.26
CA MET A 99 12.31 3.03 2.35
C MET A 99 11.93 3.39 0.92
N ALA A 100 10.73 3.02 0.46
CA ALA A 100 10.21 3.43 -0.86
C ALA A 100 10.15 4.96 -0.98
N THR A 101 9.60 5.62 0.05
CA THR A 101 9.52 7.09 0.11
C THR A 101 10.91 7.73 0.07
N LEU A 102 11.85 7.24 0.87
CA LEU A 102 13.22 7.76 0.93
C LEU A 102 13.95 7.57 -0.40
N HIS A 103 13.73 6.44 -1.06
CA HIS A 103 14.29 6.14 -2.36
C HIS A 103 13.78 7.10 -3.44
N ALA A 104 12.45 7.28 -3.51
CA ALA A 104 11.83 8.24 -4.41
C ALA A 104 12.39 9.67 -4.22
N ARG A 105 12.59 10.10 -2.96
CA ARG A 105 13.15 11.42 -2.61
C ARG A 105 14.60 11.64 -3.05
N ARG A 106 15.41 10.58 -3.07
CA ARG A 106 16.85 10.67 -3.37
C ARG A 106 17.14 10.71 -4.86
N GLY A 107 16.24 10.19 -5.68
CA GLY A 107 16.38 10.18 -7.14
C GLY A 107 15.99 11.51 -7.80
N VAL A 108 16.27 11.57 -9.10
CA VAL A 108 15.67 12.52 -10.03
C VAL A 108 14.97 11.68 -11.09
N TRP A 109 13.67 11.89 -11.26
CA TRP A 109 12.83 11.03 -12.08
C TRP A 109 12.19 11.81 -13.21
N GLU A 110 12.25 11.24 -14.41
CA GLU A 110 11.50 11.73 -15.57
C GLU A 110 10.04 11.32 -15.42
N CYS A 111 9.17 12.31 -15.51
CA CYS A 111 7.76 12.19 -15.27
C CYS A 111 6.96 13.01 -16.27
N GLU A 112 5.73 12.56 -16.54
CA GLU A 112 4.82 13.19 -17.49
C GLU A 112 3.41 13.28 -16.90
N THR A 113 2.68 14.33 -17.26
CA THR A 113 1.27 14.52 -16.90
C THR A 113 0.56 15.38 -17.95
N ASP A 114 -0.69 15.01 -18.25
CA ASP A 114 -1.63 15.80 -19.05
C ASP A 114 -2.51 16.72 -18.19
N GLY A 115 -2.33 16.69 -16.86
CA GLY A 115 -3.13 17.44 -15.89
C GLY A 115 -4.46 16.78 -15.51
N ALA A 116 -4.78 15.59 -16.03
CA ALA A 116 -5.95 14.83 -15.60
C ALA A 116 -5.87 14.52 -14.09
N THR A 117 -7.04 14.44 -13.45
CA THR A 117 -7.11 14.21 -12.00
C THR A 117 -7.87 12.93 -11.66
N ASP A 118 -7.48 12.31 -10.55
CA ASP A 118 -8.25 11.25 -9.94
C ASP A 118 -9.49 11.78 -9.18
N THR A 119 -10.28 10.85 -8.62
CA THR A 119 -11.48 11.16 -7.84
C THR A 119 -11.21 11.97 -6.57
N TYR A 120 -9.96 12.08 -6.13
CA TYR A 120 -9.51 12.86 -4.97
C TYR A 120 -8.89 14.22 -5.38
N GLY A 121 -8.93 14.57 -6.67
CA GLY A 121 -8.36 15.80 -7.21
C GLY A 121 -6.83 15.82 -7.25
N ARG A 122 -6.18 14.66 -7.22
CA ARG A 122 -4.73 14.55 -7.43
C ARG A 122 -4.45 14.44 -8.93
N ILE A 123 -3.48 15.20 -9.43
CA ILE A 123 -3.01 15.05 -10.81
C ILE A 123 -2.40 13.67 -11.01
N LEU A 124 -2.70 13.03 -12.14
CA LEU A 124 -2.13 11.74 -12.51
C LEU A 124 -0.79 11.97 -13.19
N VAL A 125 0.25 11.33 -12.66
CA VAL A 125 1.63 11.49 -13.14
C VAL A 125 2.22 10.13 -13.49
N SER A 126 2.77 10.00 -14.69
CA SER A 126 3.59 8.87 -15.08
C SER A 126 5.02 9.13 -14.67
N CYS A 127 5.69 8.20 -13.99
CA CYS A 127 7.13 8.27 -13.74
C CYS A 127 7.74 6.88 -13.99
N PRO A 128 7.87 6.45 -15.26
CA PRO A 128 8.12 5.05 -15.59
C PRO A 128 9.42 4.49 -14.98
N GLY A 129 10.49 5.30 -14.96
CA GLY A 129 11.76 4.90 -14.36
C GLY A 129 11.69 4.69 -12.84
N LEU A 130 10.92 5.52 -12.12
CA LEU A 130 10.71 5.35 -10.69
C LEU A 130 9.83 4.12 -10.40
N ALA A 131 8.75 3.96 -11.17
CA ALA A 131 7.82 2.84 -11.03
C ALA A 131 8.57 1.51 -11.19
N GLU A 132 9.33 1.35 -12.28
CA GLU A 132 10.09 0.14 -12.56
C GLU A 132 11.13 -0.15 -11.47
N ASP A 133 11.88 0.86 -11.02
CA ASP A 133 12.93 0.66 -10.02
C ASP A 133 12.35 0.31 -8.64
N LEU A 134 11.25 0.95 -8.21
CA LEU A 134 10.57 0.58 -6.95
C LEU A 134 9.96 -0.82 -7.02
N VAL A 135 9.29 -1.16 -8.12
CA VAL A 135 8.68 -2.49 -8.31
C VAL A 135 9.76 -3.58 -8.34
N ARG A 136 10.83 -3.41 -9.13
CA ARG A 136 11.95 -4.38 -9.24
C ARG A 136 12.68 -4.57 -7.90
N ARG A 137 12.70 -3.55 -7.04
CA ARG A 137 13.26 -3.64 -5.67
C ARG A 137 12.32 -4.31 -4.67
N GLY A 138 11.09 -4.62 -5.06
CA GLY A 138 10.05 -5.08 -4.14
C GLY A 138 9.63 -4.02 -3.12
N MET A 139 9.77 -2.73 -3.44
CA MET A 139 9.31 -1.62 -2.61
C MET A 139 7.90 -1.13 -3.00
N ALA A 140 7.43 -1.58 -4.16
CA ALA A 140 6.12 -1.33 -4.72
C ALA A 140 5.57 -2.62 -5.35
N HIS A 141 4.27 -2.60 -5.66
CA HIS A 141 3.63 -3.58 -6.51
C HIS A 141 2.96 -2.88 -7.69
N VAL A 142 2.76 -3.60 -8.79
CA VAL A 142 2.01 -3.12 -9.96
C VAL A 142 0.57 -2.85 -9.55
N LEU A 143 -0.01 -1.79 -10.10
CA LEU A 143 -1.40 -1.43 -9.85
C LEU A 143 -2.01 -0.80 -11.11
N THR A 144 -3.10 -1.39 -11.57
CA THR A 144 -4.14 -0.73 -12.37
C THR A 144 -5.37 -0.52 -11.51
N VAL A 145 -6.11 0.55 -11.78
CA VAL A 145 -7.31 0.90 -10.98
C VAL A 145 -8.54 0.08 -11.37
N ASP A 146 -8.48 -0.61 -12.51
CA ASP A 146 -9.51 -1.48 -13.09
C ASP A 146 -9.04 -2.94 -13.16
N ASP A 147 -9.76 -3.79 -13.89
CA ASP A 147 -9.46 -5.22 -14.04
C ASP A 147 -8.52 -5.55 -15.21
N SER A 148 -7.94 -4.54 -15.86
CA SER A 148 -6.91 -4.75 -16.87
C SER A 148 -5.56 -5.11 -16.21
N PRO A 149 -4.74 -5.97 -16.86
CA PRO A 149 -3.36 -6.17 -16.44
C PRO A 149 -2.58 -4.85 -16.42
N GLY A 150 -1.61 -4.75 -15.52
CA GLY A 150 -0.66 -3.65 -15.52
C GLY A 150 0.30 -3.66 -16.70
N ASP A 151 1.09 -2.59 -16.78
CA ASP A 151 2.14 -2.46 -17.79
C ASP A 151 3.06 -3.69 -17.76
N ALA A 152 3.25 -4.33 -18.92
CA ALA A 152 3.96 -5.60 -19.02
C ALA A 152 5.41 -5.53 -18.49
N LYS A 153 6.07 -4.37 -18.62
CA LYS A 153 7.43 -4.16 -18.09
C LYS A 153 7.43 -4.13 -16.57
N LEU A 154 6.41 -3.49 -15.97
CA LEU A 154 6.24 -3.47 -14.53
C LEU A 154 5.83 -4.85 -13.99
N VAL A 155 4.97 -5.59 -14.70
CA VAL A 155 4.60 -6.97 -14.34
C VAL A 155 5.83 -7.89 -14.35
N GLU A 156 6.68 -7.78 -15.36
CA GLU A 156 7.94 -8.52 -15.39
C GLU A 156 8.86 -8.14 -14.23
N ALA A 157 9.04 -6.85 -13.96
CA ALA A 157 9.83 -6.37 -12.82
C ALA A 157 9.29 -6.86 -11.47
N GLN A 158 7.96 -6.97 -11.31
CA GLN A 158 7.33 -7.53 -10.12
C GLN A 158 7.62 -9.02 -10.00
N ARG A 159 7.52 -9.77 -11.10
CA ARG A 159 7.86 -11.20 -11.14
C ARG A 159 9.32 -11.43 -10.72
N GLU A 160 10.25 -10.66 -11.25
CA GLU A 160 11.66 -10.68 -10.84
C GLU A 160 11.83 -10.42 -9.34
N ALA A 161 11.11 -9.43 -8.79
CA ALA A 161 11.16 -9.09 -7.37
C ALA A 161 10.58 -10.20 -6.47
N ILE A 162 9.49 -10.84 -6.91
CA ILE A 162 8.83 -11.97 -6.24
C ILE A 162 9.76 -13.18 -6.22
N GLU A 163 10.31 -13.58 -7.37
CA GLU A 163 11.20 -14.73 -7.49
C GLU A 163 12.45 -14.55 -6.62
N ALA A 164 13.01 -13.33 -6.61
CA ALA A 164 14.15 -12.98 -5.78
C ALA A 164 13.78 -12.64 -4.32
N ARG A 165 12.51 -12.77 -3.92
CA ARG A 165 12.01 -12.49 -2.56
C ARG A 165 12.44 -11.13 -2.02
N ARG A 166 12.33 -10.08 -2.84
CA ARG A 166 12.79 -8.73 -2.50
C ARG A 166 11.72 -7.94 -1.75
N GLY A 167 12.15 -7.15 -0.77
CA GLY A 167 11.31 -6.17 -0.09
C GLY A 167 10.01 -6.78 0.45
N ILE A 168 8.86 -6.26 0.01
CA ILE A 168 7.53 -6.67 0.49
C ILE A 168 7.26 -8.17 0.26
N TRP A 169 7.96 -8.81 -0.69
CA TRP A 169 7.80 -10.22 -1.05
C TRP A 169 8.63 -11.20 -0.22
N ALA A 170 9.52 -10.71 0.65
CA ALA A 170 10.53 -11.56 1.27
C ALA A 170 9.97 -12.68 2.17
N HIS A 171 8.84 -12.41 2.83
CA HIS A 171 8.23 -13.30 3.83
C HIS A 171 6.96 -13.98 3.31
N GLY A 172 6.73 -13.97 2.00
CA GLY A 172 5.54 -14.56 1.37
C GLY A 172 4.96 -13.64 0.31
N VAL A 173 4.16 -14.23 -0.57
CA VAL A 173 3.49 -13.53 -1.67
C VAL A 173 2.01 -13.86 -1.57
N PRO A 174 1.16 -12.94 -1.11
CA PRO A 174 -0.27 -13.16 -1.13
C PRO A 174 -0.77 -13.14 -2.58
N ASP A 175 -1.82 -13.91 -2.90
CA ASP A 175 -2.44 -13.85 -4.24
C ASP A 175 -2.95 -12.44 -4.55
N PHE A 176 -3.47 -11.75 -3.54
CA PHE A 176 -3.92 -10.37 -3.60
C PHE A 176 -3.35 -9.53 -2.45
N ILE A 177 -2.93 -8.31 -2.75
CA ILE A 177 -2.60 -7.29 -1.76
C ILE A 177 -3.87 -6.50 -1.42
N LEU A 178 -4.16 -6.38 -0.12
CA LEU A 178 -5.21 -5.52 0.40
C LEU A 178 -4.70 -4.08 0.53
N THR A 179 -5.05 -3.23 -0.44
CA THR A 179 -4.49 -1.87 -0.57
C THR A 179 -5.37 -0.78 0.04
N SER A 180 -6.69 -1.00 0.13
CA SER A 180 -7.58 -0.06 0.80
C SER A 180 -8.71 -0.77 1.52
N LEU A 181 -9.07 -0.23 2.69
CA LEU A 181 -10.22 -0.62 3.47
C LEU A 181 -11.24 0.51 3.47
N HIS A 182 -12.52 0.14 3.35
CA HIS A 182 -13.63 1.07 3.48
C HIS A 182 -14.68 0.46 4.39
N SER A 183 -15.07 1.15 5.46
CA SER A 183 -16.18 0.72 6.32
C SER A 183 -17.53 1.17 5.75
N VAL A 184 -18.63 0.52 6.14
CA VAL A 184 -19.98 0.86 5.62
C VAL A 184 -20.38 2.32 5.82
N GLU A 185 -19.91 2.97 6.87
CA GLU A 185 -20.18 4.39 7.13
C GLU A 185 -19.51 5.32 6.12
N GLU A 186 -18.53 4.85 5.37
CA GLU A 186 -17.86 5.61 4.32
C GLU A 186 -18.65 5.61 3.00
N ASP A 187 -19.65 4.72 2.83
CA ASP A 187 -20.55 4.76 1.67
C ASP A 187 -21.59 5.87 1.82
N THR A 188 -21.14 7.09 1.53
CA THR A 188 -21.98 8.29 1.50
C THR A 188 -22.78 8.44 0.20
N THR A 189 -22.59 7.53 -0.77
CA THR A 189 -23.19 7.63 -2.11
C THR A 189 -24.20 6.53 -2.42
N GLY A 190 -24.33 5.54 -1.54
CA GLY A 190 -25.20 4.38 -1.74
C GLY A 190 -24.74 3.44 -2.86
N LYS A 191 -23.45 3.46 -3.22
CA LYS A 191 -22.89 2.63 -4.29
C LYS A 191 -22.37 1.28 -3.80
N GLY A 192 -22.49 1.03 -2.50
CA GLY A 192 -21.94 -0.13 -1.82
C GLY A 192 -20.51 0.11 -1.37
N THR A 193 -20.17 -0.56 -0.26
CA THR A 193 -18.84 -0.52 0.35
C THR A 193 -17.98 -1.68 -0.18
N TYR A 194 -16.71 -1.42 -0.40
CA TYR A 194 -15.77 -2.43 -0.85
C TYR A 194 -14.36 -2.18 -0.31
N ASN A 195 -13.61 -3.25 -0.11
CA ASN A 195 -12.16 -3.20 0.02
C ASN A 195 -11.50 -3.37 -1.35
N ARG A 196 -10.30 -2.80 -1.54
CA ARG A 196 -9.53 -2.97 -2.78
C ARG A 196 -8.49 -4.07 -2.65
N LEU A 197 -8.54 -5.01 -3.57
CA LEU A 197 -7.57 -6.08 -3.74
C LEU A 197 -6.80 -5.85 -5.04
N VAL A 198 -5.49 -6.07 -5.01
CA VAL A 198 -4.63 -5.94 -6.19
C VAL A 198 -3.90 -7.26 -6.40
N SER A 199 -4.05 -7.86 -7.57
CA SER A 199 -3.42 -9.14 -7.88
C SER A 199 -1.90 -9.02 -7.88
N SER A 200 -1.24 -9.93 -7.18
CA SER A 200 0.22 -10.03 -7.20
C SER A 200 0.75 -10.66 -8.49
N VAL A 201 -0.14 -11.17 -9.36
CA VAL A 201 0.23 -11.77 -10.64
C VAL A 201 0.50 -10.70 -11.69
N ASP A 202 -0.44 -9.76 -11.89
CA ASP A 202 -0.39 -8.80 -12.99
C ASP A 202 -0.84 -7.38 -12.58
N GLY A 203 -1.13 -7.14 -11.31
CA GLY A 203 -1.48 -5.82 -10.79
C GLY A 203 -2.91 -5.35 -11.07
N HIS A 204 -3.79 -6.20 -11.61
CA HIS A 204 -5.20 -5.84 -11.79
C HIS A 204 -5.91 -5.67 -10.44
N THR A 205 -6.90 -4.78 -10.38
CA THR A 205 -7.71 -4.53 -9.19
C THR A 205 -9.01 -5.34 -9.20
N LEU A 206 -9.34 -5.96 -8.07
CA LEU A 206 -10.67 -6.46 -7.73
C LEU A 206 -11.30 -5.68 -6.57
N THR A 207 -12.62 -5.54 -6.63
CA THR A 207 -13.42 -4.98 -5.54
C THR A 207 -13.98 -6.10 -4.68
N TRP A 208 -13.57 -6.15 -3.43
CA TRP A 208 -14.13 -7.05 -2.43
C TRP A 208 -15.28 -6.36 -1.70
N LYS A 209 -16.51 -6.53 -2.21
CA LYS A 209 -17.71 -5.91 -1.62
C LYS A 209 -18.08 -6.56 -0.29
N HIS A 210 -18.60 -5.76 0.63
CA HIS A 210 -19.09 -6.23 1.91
C HIS A 210 -20.06 -5.25 2.57
N THR A 211 -20.73 -5.69 3.63
CA THR A 211 -21.58 -4.87 4.52
C THR A 211 -20.98 -4.71 5.92
N ASN A 212 -19.70 -5.07 6.09
CA ASN A 212 -18.99 -5.01 7.36
C ASN A 212 -18.74 -3.57 7.82
N ARG A 213 -18.89 -3.36 9.14
CA ARG A 213 -18.43 -2.19 9.86
C ARG A 213 -17.07 -2.49 10.49
N TYR A 214 -16.09 -1.63 10.25
CA TYR A 214 -14.76 -1.72 10.84
C TYR A 214 -14.58 -0.64 11.90
N SER A 215 -14.19 -1.05 13.09
CA SER A 215 -13.78 -0.14 14.17
C SER A 215 -12.39 0.45 13.90
N GLU A 216 -12.03 1.51 14.64
CA GLU A 216 -10.65 2.01 14.62
C GLU A 216 -9.70 0.92 15.12
N CYS A 217 -8.63 0.66 14.37
CA CYS A 217 -7.62 -0.35 14.63
C CYS A 217 -8.05 -1.81 14.42
N ASP A 218 -9.18 -2.08 13.76
CA ASP A 218 -9.53 -3.43 13.35
C ASP A 218 -8.55 -3.97 12.32
N LYS A 219 -8.13 -5.22 12.50
CA LYS A 219 -7.29 -5.93 11.54
C LYS A 219 -8.17 -6.74 10.60
N VAL A 220 -8.27 -6.30 9.36
CA VAL A 220 -9.09 -6.92 8.32
C VAL A 220 -8.18 -7.73 7.41
N CYS A 221 -8.51 -9.00 7.16
CA CYS A 221 -7.66 -9.91 6.41
C CYS A 221 -8.36 -10.52 5.21
N PHE A 222 -7.64 -10.46 4.08
CA PHE A 222 -7.72 -11.31 2.91
C PHE A 222 -7.86 -12.79 3.28
N GLN A 223 -8.88 -13.56 2.87
CA GLN A 223 -8.96 -15.00 3.18
C GLN A 223 -8.80 -15.86 1.93
N ASN A 224 -8.00 -16.92 2.03
CA ASN A 224 -7.95 -18.01 1.07
C ASN A 224 -8.57 -19.27 1.67
N TYR A 225 -9.44 -19.91 0.91
CA TYR A 225 -10.10 -21.16 1.30
C TYR A 225 -9.46 -22.36 0.56
N PRO A 226 -9.33 -23.52 1.21
CA PRO A 226 -8.93 -24.75 0.53
C PRO A 226 -9.89 -25.08 -0.62
N VAL A 227 -9.33 -25.51 -1.75
CA VAL A 227 -10.12 -25.92 -2.93
C VAL A 227 -10.12 -27.44 -3.04
N ASP A 228 -11.31 -28.00 -3.16
CA ASP A 228 -11.54 -29.41 -3.49
C ASP A 228 -11.96 -29.54 -4.97
N PRO A 229 -11.12 -30.12 -5.84
CA PRO A 229 -11.43 -30.25 -7.26
C PRO A 229 -12.75 -31.00 -7.56
N ALA A 230 -13.12 -31.99 -6.74
CA ALA A 230 -14.36 -32.74 -6.95
C ALA A 230 -15.60 -31.86 -6.69
N ARG A 231 -15.53 -31.01 -5.66
CA ARG A 231 -16.59 -30.04 -5.35
C ARG A 231 -16.70 -28.95 -6.41
N VAL A 232 -15.57 -28.52 -6.98
CA VAL A 232 -15.57 -27.60 -8.13
C VAL A 232 -16.37 -28.22 -9.29
N ASP A 233 -16.12 -29.49 -9.61
CA ASP A 233 -16.85 -30.21 -10.67
C ASP A 233 -18.35 -30.34 -10.39
N GLU A 234 -18.72 -30.65 -9.15
CA GLU A 234 -20.14 -30.72 -8.74
C GLU A 234 -20.84 -29.35 -8.82
N VAL A 235 -20.15 -28.27 -8.43
CA VAL A 235 -20.68 -26.91 -8.54
C VAL A 235 -20.83 -26.51 -10.00
N MET A 236 -19.83 -26.79 -10.85
CA MET A 236 -19.93 -26.54 -12.30
C MET A 236 -21.14 -27.22 -12.91
N ALA A 237 -21.34 -28.51 -12.61
CA ALA A 237 -22.48 -29.27 -13.12
C ALA A 237 -23.83 -28.65 -12.67
N ALA A 238 -23.91 -28.17 -11.43
CA ALA A 238 -25.11 -27.50 -10.95
C ALA A 238 -25.33 -26.14 -11.59
N LEU A 239 -24.29 -25.32 -11.76
CA LEU A 239 -24.39 -24.02 -12.45
C LEU A 239 -24.87 -24.19 -13.89
N ARG A 240 -24.40 -25.24 -14.59
CA ARG A 240 -24.86 -25.58 -15.95
C ARG A 240 -26.34 -25.98 -15.98
N ALA A 241 -26.87 -26.54 -14.89
CA ALA A 241 -28.27 -26.94 -14.78
C ALA A 241 -29.17 -25.82 -14.21
N ASP A 242 -28.60 -24.73 -13.71
CA ASP A 242 -29.32 -23.67 -13.01
C ASP A 242 -29.81 -22.58 -13.97
N THR A 243 -31.12 -22.58 -14.23
CA THR A 243 -31.75 -21.61 -15.13
C THR A 243 -31.66 -20.17 -14.63
N ALA A 244 -31.43 -19.94 -13.32
CA ALA A 244 -31.34 -18.59 -12.76
C ALA A 244 -30.08 -17.85 -13.20
N VAL A 245 -28.99 -18.57 -13.50
CA VAL A 245 -27.69 -18.00 -13.91
C VAL A 245 -27.27 -18.43 -15.31
N ALA A 246 -28.17 -19.07 -16.07
CA ALA A 246 -27.88 -19.60 -17.41
C ALA A 246 -27.31 -18.54 -18.36
N SER A 247 -27.86 -17.31 -18.36
CA SER A 247 -27.37 -16.21 -19.20
C SER A 247 -25.93 -15.78 -18.89
N ILE A 248 -25.43 -16.05 -17.68
CA ILE A 248 -24.07 -15.76 -17.25
C ILE A 248 -23.15 -16.95 -17.55
N VAL A 249 -23.64 -18.17 -17.33
CA VAL A 249 -22.85 -19.40 -17.37
C VAL A 249 -22.73 -19.98 -18.78
N GLU A 250 -23.80 -20.01 -19.57
CA GLU A 250 -23.81 -20.59 -20.94
C GLU A 250 -22.73 -20.03 -21.87
N PRO A 251 -22.42 -18.71 -21.86
CA PRO A 251 -21.36 -18.16 -22.71
C PRO A 251 -19.94 -18.61 -22.35
N LEU A 252 -19.71 -19.11 -21.14
CA LEU A 252 -18.40 -19.57 -20.68
C LEU A 252 -18.16 -20.99 -21.16
N ASP A 253 -16.99 -21.27 -21.75
CA ASP A 253 -16.55 -22.65 -21.97
C ASP A 253 -16.23 -23.36 -20.65
N ASP A 254 -16.11 -24.70 -20.68
CA ASP A 254 -15.90 -25.48 -19.46
C ASP A 254 -14.58 -25.16 -18.76
N GLN A 255 -13.53 -24.80 -19.50
CA GLN A 255 -12.24 -24.44 -18.91
C GLN A 255 -12.34 -23.11 -18.15
N THR A 256 -12.99 -22.12 -18.75
CA THR A 256 -13.23 -20.80 -18.19
C THR A 256 -14.16 -20.89 -16.99
N LEU A 257 -15.27 -21.63 -17.10
CA LEU A 257 -16.18 -21.87 -15.99
C LEU A 257 -15.46 -22.59 -14.83
N ARG A 258 -14.62 -23.59 -15.12
CA ARG A 258 -13.82 -24.26 -14.09
C ARG A 258 -12.92 -23.29 -13.37
N LYS A 259 -12.22 -22.41 -14.11
CA LYS A 259 -11.38 -21.36 -13.52
C LYS A 259 -12.21 -20.46 -12.61
N VAL A 260 -13.34 -19.93 -13.09
CA VAL A 260 -14.25 -19.06 -12.32
C VAL A 260 -14.70 -19.73 -11.02
N VAL A 261 -15.15 -20.99 -11.09
CA VAL A 261 -15.61 -21.74 -9.91
C VAL A 261 -14.45 -22.04 -8.96
N THR A 262 -13.26 -22.35 -9.49
CA THR A 262 -12.04 -22.58 -8.69
C THR A 262 -11.60 -21.32 -7.96
N ASP A 263 -11.56 -20.18 -8.66
CA ASP A 263 -11.19 -18.89 -8.07
C ASP A 263 -12.23 -18.46 -7.03
N PHE A 264 -13.52 -18.64 -7.30
CA PHE A 264 -14.55 -18.40 -6.29
C PHE A 264 -14.40 -19.35 -5.09
N ALA A 265 -14.10 -20.63 -5.33
CA ALA A 265 -13.87 -21.61 -4.27
C ALA A 265 -12.71 -21.19 -3.37
N LYS A 266 -11.66 -20.59 -3.94
CA LYS A 266 -10.47 -20.14 -3.21
C LYS A 266 -10.64 -18.78 -2.55
N TYR A 267 -11.26 -17.82 -3.23
CA TYR A 267 -11.21 -16.39 -2.86
C TYR A 267 -12.56 -15.79 -2.48
N ARG A 268 -13.67 -16.48 -2.77
CA ARG A 268 -15.04 -15.94 -2.72
C ARG A 268 -15.21 -14.68 -3.59
N LEU A 269 -14.48 -14.64 -4.70
CA LEU A 269 -14.51 -13.59 -5.71
C LEU A 269 -14.66 -14.21 -7.09
N VAL A 270 -15.26 -13.45 -8.00
CA VAL A 270 -15.24 -13.74 -9.44
C VAL A 270 -14.41 -12.64 -10.10
N ASP A 271 -13.55 -13.01 -11.03
CA ASP A 271 -12.62 -12.12 -11.73
C ASP A 271 -13.14 -11.81 -13.15
N ARG A 272 -12.28 -11.30 -14.03
CA ARG A 272 -12.57 -10.73 -15.34
C ARG A 272 -13.00 -11.70 -16.43
N GLU A 273 -12.96 -13.00 -16.17
CA GLU A 273 -13.58 -13.99 -17.04
C GLU A 273 -15.10 -13.79 -17.14
N VAL A 274 -15.70 -13.11 -16.16
CA VAL A 274 -17.12 -12.76 -16.15
C VAL A 274 -17.30 -11.25 -16.35
N PRO A 275 -18.16 -10.81 -17.28
CA PRO A 275 -18.41 -9.39 -17.52
C PRO A 275 -18.82 -8.66 -16.25
N LYS A 276 -18.30 -7.44 -16.07
CA LYS A 276 -18.40 -6.66 -14.83
C LYS A 276 -19.85 -6.41 -14.41
N GLU A 277 -20.75 -6.29 -15.38
CA GLU A 277 -22.17 -6.00 -15.22
C GLU A 277 -22.94 -7.11 -14.51
N VAL A 278 -22.54 -8.37 -14.74
CA VAL A 278 -23.20 -9.58 -14.19
C VAL A 278 -22.37 -10.30 -13.13
N ARG A 279 -21.11 -9.88 -12.94
CA ARG A 279 -20.17 -10.49 -11.98
C ARG A 279 -20.71 -10.53 -10.55
N GLN A 280 -21.37 -9.45 -10.10
CA GLN A 280 -21.92 -9.38 -8.75
C GLN A 280 -23.06 -10.39 -8.53
N GLU A 281 -23.94 -10.54 -9.53
CA GLU A 281 -25.04 -11.50 -9.50
C GLU A 281 -24.52 -12.92 -9.36
N LEU A 282 -23.48 -13.27 -10.12
CA LEU A 282 -22.83 -14.58 -9.99
C LEU A 282 -22.15 -14.76 -8.62
N VAL A 283 -21.46 -13.74 -8.09
CA VAL A 283 -20.86 -13.80 -6.75
C VAL A 283 -21.92 -14.08 -5.69
N GLU A 284 -23.05 -13.37 -5.70
CA GLU A 284 -24.15 -13.56 -4.75
C GLU A 284 -24.75 -14.97 -4.85
N HIS A 285 -24.94 -15.47 -6.08
CA HIS A 285 -25.41 -16.83 -6.31
C HIS A 285 -24.44 -17.89 -5.74
N LEU A 286 -23.14 -17.74 -6.02
CA LEU A 286 -22.12 -18.66 -5.55
C LEU A 286 -21.90 -18.57 -4.02
N LEU A 287 -22.13 -17.40 -3.41
CA LEU A 287 -22.14 -17.26 -1.95
C LEU A 287 -23.26 -18.10 -1.33
N GLY A 288 -24.45 -18.15 -1.94
CA GLY A 288 -25.51 -19.06 -1.53
C GLY A 288 -25.09 -20.54 -1.58
N TYR A 289 -24.32 -20.95 -2.59
CA TYR A 289 -23.74 -22.29 -2.63
C TYR A 289 -22.68 -22.52 -1.55
N ALA A 290 -21.87 -21.50 -1.22
CA ALA A 290 -20.90 -21.57 -0.14
C ALA A 290 -21.57 -21.71 1.23
N GLU A 291 -22.66 -20.97 1.49
CA GLU A 291 -23.46 -21.08 2.71
C GLU A 291 -24.09 -22.47 2.91
N GLN A 292 -24.39 -23.15 1.80
CA GLN A 292 -24.86 -24.54 1.79
C GLN A 292 -23.72 -25.57 1.92
N GLY A 293 -22.47 -25.12 2.09
CA GLY A 293 -21.30 -26.00 2.24
C GLY A 293 -20.86 -26.70 0.95
N ARG A 294 -21.30 -26.22 -0.23
CA ARG A 294 -20.96 -26.86 -1.51
C ARG A 294 -19.48 -26.77 -1.84
N PHE A 295 -18.82 -25.70 -1.42
CA PHE A 295 -17.36 -25.52 -1.51
C PHE A 295 -16.57 -26.10 -0.33
N GLY A 296 -17.22 -26.90 0.53
CA GLY A 296 -16.63 -27.40 1.78
C GLY A 296 -16.85 -26.45 2.96
N THR A 297 -16.44 -26.89 4.14
CA THR A 297 -16.63 -26.18 5.42
C THR A 297 -15.32 -25.83 6.12
N ALA A 298 -14.19 -25.99 5.42
CA ALA A 298 -12.89 -25.61 5.96
C ALA A 298 -12.83 -24.09 6.15
N GLU A 299 -12.20 -23.67 7.26
CA GLU A 299 -11.97 -22.26 7.53
C GLU A 299 -10.97 -21.67 6.54
N GLY A 300 -11.11 -20.38 6.27
CA GLY A 300 -10.16 -19.63 5.44
C GLY A 300 -8.87 -19.32 6.21
N GLU A 301 -7.78 -19.18 5.48
CA GLU A 301 -6.49 -18.72 5.98
C GLU A 301 -6.28 -17.24 5.60
N ALA A 302 -5.86 -16.44 6.58
CA ALA A 302 -5.54 -15.04 6.37
C ALA A 302 -4.26 -14.89 5.52
N THR A 303 -4.34 -14.21 4.38
CA THR A 303 -3.21 -14.04 3.45
C THR A 303 -2.64 -12.64 3.41
N ALA A 304 -3.47 -11.61 3.33
CA ALA A 304 -3.07 -10.21 3.33
C ALA A 304 -3.98 -9.39 4.24
N CYS A 305 -3.40 -8.82 5.29
CA CYS A 305 -4.13 -8.04 6.28
C CYS A 305 -3.81 -6.55 6.18
N MET A 306 -4.79 -5.74 6.56
CA MET A 306 -4.66 -4.30 6.70
C MET A 306 -5.37 -3.83 7.98
N VAL A 307 -4.78 -2.89 8.70
CA VAL A 307 -5.40 -2.23 9.86
C VAL A 307 -6.28 -1.08 9.38
N HIS A 308 -7.56 -1.12 9.76
CA HIS A 308 -8.53 -0.08 9.45
C HIS A 308 -8.35 1.13 10.37
N VAL A 309 -8.21 2.31 9.77
CA VAL A 309 -8.25 3.60 10.47
C VAL A 309 -8.96 4.62 9.59
N ASP A 310 -9.94 5.33 10.16
CA ASP A 310 -10.65 6.44 9.51
C ASP A 310 -9.64 7.49 9.02
N PHE A 311 -9.87 8.03 7.82
CA PHE A 311 -8.96 8.99 7.19
C PHE A 311 -8.58 10.19 8.09
N LYS A 312 -9.53 10.72 8.89
CA LYS A 312 -9.31 11.86 9.81
C LYS A 312 -8.36 11.52 10.95
N ARG A 313 -8.12 10.22 11.19
CA ARG A 313 -7.30 9.66 12.27
C ARG A 313 -5.97 9.10 11.78
N ARG A 314 -5.67 9.18 10.47
CA ARG A 314 -4.40 8.68 9.89
C ARG A 314 -3.21 9.63 10.10
N PHE A 315 -3.47 10.93 10.19
CA PHE A 315 -2.44 11.98 10.17
C PHE A 315 -2.58 12.95 11.34
N GLY A 316 -1.52 13.75 11.59
CA GLY A 316 -1.53 14.82 12.59
C GLY A 316 -1.47 14.33 14.05
N THR A 317 -1.78 15.23 14.99
CA THR A 317 -1.69 14.98 16.44
C THR A 317 -2.78 14.05 16.98
N GLY A 318 -3.91 13.96 16.27
CA GLY A 318 -5.04 13.08 16.60
C GLY A 318 -4.92 11.65 16.06
N ARG A 319 -3.72 11.24 15.63
CA ARG A 319 -3.48 9.95 14.97
C ARG A 319 -3.83 8.77 15.88
N ALA A 320 -4.49 7.76 15.30
CA ALA A 320 -4.90 6.53 15.98
C ALA A 320 -3.74 5.80 16.67
N ALA A 321 -4.03 5.12 17.77
CA ALA A 321 -3.00 4.50 18.61
C ALA A 321 -2.25 3.36 17.89
N CYS A 322 -2.96 2.53 17.11
CA CYS A 322 -2.36 1.45 16.34
C CYS A 322 -1.40 1.91 15.23
N LEU A 323 -1.44 3.19 14.86
CA LEU A 323 -0.49 3.71 13.87
C LEU A 323 0.85 4.12 14.49
N LYS A 324 0.97 4.17 15.83
CA LYS A 324 2.15 4.69 16.53
C LYS A 324 3.27 3.66 16.71
#